data_AF-A0AAW2Q1H2-F1
#
_entry.id   AF-A0AAW2Q1H2-F1
#
_cell.length_a   1.000
_cell.length_b   1.000
_cell.length_c   1.000
_cell.angle_alpha   90.00
_cell.angle_beta   90.00
_cell.angle_gamma   90.00
#
_symmetry.space_group_name_H-M   'P 1'
#
loop_
_entity.id
_entity.type
_entity.pdbx_description
1 polymer ?
#
loop_
_entity_poly.entity_id
_entity_poly.type
_entity_poly.pdbx_seq_one_letter_code
_entity_poly.pdbx_strand_id
1 'polypeptide(L)' 'MGGGTGSLAKAIAEAFPQIHCTVLDLAPVVAGLEGRRNLKYMVGDMFHYIPSSDAVLLEWIMHNWSDEECVQILKNVKKH' A
#
# COMPACT_ATOMS: atom_id res chain seq x y z
N MET A 1 -0.60 -0.44 -1.72
CA MET A 1 -1.86 -0.55 -0.93
C MET A 1 -2.30 -2.00 -0.99
N GLY A 2 -2.78 -2.57 0.11
CA GLY A 2 -3.01 -4.02 0.21
C GLY A 2 -1.73 -4.81 -0.07
N GLY A 3 -0.58 -4.29 0.39
CA GLY A 3 0.73 -4.83 0.03
C GLY A 3 1.12 -6.11 0.76
N GLY A 4 0.20 -6.66 1.57
CA GLY A 4 0.43 -7.86 2.37
C GLY A 4 1.61 -7.67 3.33
N THR A 5 2.48 -8.69 3.35
CA THR A 5 3.73 -8.65 4.14
C THR A 5 4.86 -7.85 3.47
N GLY A 6 4.57 -7.19 2.33
CA GLY A 6 5.43 -6.20 1.71
C GLY A 6 6.49 -6.76 0.75
N SER A 7 6.32 -7.95 0.19
CA SER A 7 7.32 -8.58 -0.70
C SER A 7 7.78 -7.68 -1.85
N LEU A 8 6.84 -7.09 -2.59
CA LEU A 8 7.18 -6.17 -3.69
C LEU A 8 7.81 -4.87 -3.18
N ALA A 9 7.29 -4.31 -2.09
CA ALA A 9 7.84 -3.09 -1.49
C ALA A 9 9.28 -3.29 -0.98
N LYS A 10 9.61 -4.48 -0.44
CA LYS A 10 10.98 -4.85 -0.06
C LYS A 10 11.90 -4.86 -1.28
N ALA A 11 11.49 -5.51 -2.37
CA ALA A 11 12.27 -5.55 -3.60
C ALA A 11 12.52 -4.15 -4.18
N ILE A 12 11.51 -3.28 -4.19
CA ILE A 12 11.65 -1.88 -4.62
C ILE A 12 12.60 -1.12 -3.70
N ALA A 13 12.42 -1.22 -2.38
CA ALA A 13 13.26 -0.52 -1.40
C ALA A 13 14.74 -0.97 -1.46
N GLU A 14 15.00 -2.23 -1.79
CA GLU A 14 16.35 -2.77 -1.97
C GLU A 14 16.99 -2.32 -3.29
N ALA A 15 16.22 -2.34 -4.40
CA ALA A 15 16.70 -1.91 -5.71
C ALA A 15 16.90 -0.40 -5.81
N PHE A 16 16.09 0.38 -5.09
CA PHE A 16 16.10 1.84 -5.11
C PHE A 16 16.14 2.43 -3.70
N PRO A 17 17.33 2.48 -3.05
CA PRO A 17 17.47 2.94 -1.67
C PRO A 17 17.00 4.38 -1.40
N GLN A 18 16.92 5.20 -2.45
CA GLN A 18 16.42 6.58 -2.40
C GLN A 18 14.88 6.69 -2.37
N ILE A 19 14.17 5.64 -2.79
CA ILE A 19 12.70 5.61 -2.77
C ILE A 19 12.24 5.17 -1.39
N HIS A 20 11.33 5.94 -0.80
CA HIS A 20 10.66 5.56 0.45
C HIS A 20 9.38 4.79 0.12
N CYS A 21 9.28 3.57 0.65
CA CYS A 21 8.13 2.69 0.45
C CYS A 21 7.30 2.61 1.73
N THR A 22 5.98 2.65 1.57
CA THR A 22 5.02 2.39 2.64
C THR A 22 4.09 1.26 2.21
N VAL A 23 4.05 0.20 3.01
CA VAL A 23 3.06 -0.88 2.87
C VAL A 23 1.89 -0.54 3.78
N LEU A 24 0.75 -0.22 3.18
CA LEU A 24 -0.51 -0.05 3.90
C LEU A 24 -1.37 -1.29 3.72
N ASP A 25 -1.80 -1.88 4.83
CA ASP A 25 -2.71 -3.01 4.88
C ASP A 25 -3.51 -3.01 6.20
N LEU A 26 -4.44 -3.95 6.34
CA LEU A 26 -5.24 -4.10 7.56
C LEU A 26 -4.39 -4.50 8.76
N ALA A 27 -4.85 -4.15 9.97
CA ALA A 27 -4.11 -4.41 11.21
C ALA A 27 -3.66 -5.87 11.38
N PRO A 28 -4.50 -6.89 11.12
CA PRO A 28 -4.08 -8.29 11.26
C PRO A 28 -2.96 -8.69 10.29
N VAL A 29 -2.82 -8.01 9.16
CA VAL A 29 -1.82 -8.33 8.12
C VAL A 29 -0.45 -7.77 8.46
N VAL A 30 -0.39 -6.54 8.96
CA VAL A 30 0.87 -5.86 9.30
C VAL A 30 1.28 -6.00 10.77
N ALA A 31 0.46 -6.67 11.59
CA ALA A 31 0.78 -6.93 12.99
C ALA A 31 2.13 -7.66 13.13
N GLY A 32 3.02 -7.08 13.93
CA GLY A 32 4.37 -7.65 14.18
C GLY A 32 5.37 -7.47 13.03
N LEU A 33 4.99 -6.79 11.94
CA LEU A 33 5.94 -6.44 10.88
C LEU A 33 6.70 -5.17 11.24
N GLU A 34 8.03 -5.25 11.19
CA GLU A 34 8.90 -4.10 11.40
C GLU A 34 9.43 -3.57 10.07
N GLY A 35 9.35 -2.26 9.90
CA GLY A 35 9.96 -1.56 8.77
C GLY A 35 11.49 -1.58 8.86
N ARG A 36 12.16 -1.25 7.75
CA ARG A 36 13.63 -1.16 7.72
C ARG A 36 14.08 -0.10 6.73
N ARG A 37 15.00 0.78 7.17
CA ARG A 37 15.59 1.86 6.34
C ARG A 37 14.49 2.70 5.68
N ASN A 38 14.31 2.52 4.38
CA ASN A 38 13.38 3.23 3.51
C ASN A 38 12.02 2.52 3.35
N LEU A 39 11.76 1.42 4.06
CA LEU A 39 10.48 0.70 4.06
C LEU A 39 9.75 0.87 5.41
N LYS A 40 8.47 1.23 5.38
CA LYS A 40 7.57 1.31 6.54
C LYS A 40 6.30 0.50 6.34
N TYR A 41 5.71 0.05 7.44
CA TYR A 41 4.38 -0.56 7.47
C TYR A 41 3.39 0.39 8.14
N MET A 42 2.18 0.46 7.59
CA MET A 42 1.11 1.31 8.08
C MET A 42 -0.18 0.49 8.15
N VAL A 43 -0.89 0.58 9.26
CA VAL A 43 -2.24 0.06 9.38
C VAL A 43 -3.19 1.03 8.69
N GLY A 44 -4.07 0.53 7.82
CA GLY A 44 -5.09 1.37 7.21
C GLY A 44 -6.09 0.59 6.36
N ASP A 45 -7.14 1.30 5.98
CA ASP A 45 -8.17 0.82 5.06
C ASP A 45 -8.24 1.75 3.85
N MET A 46 -7.94 1.21 2.67
CA MET A 46 -7.91 1.92 1.39
C MET A 46 -9.28 2.46 0.94
N PHE A 47 -10.38 1.92 1.47
CA PHE A 47 -11.72 2.46 1.23
C PHE A 47 -11.99 3.77 1.97
N HIS A 48 -11.24 4.03 3.04
CA HIS A 48 -11.40 5.20 3.90
C HIS A 48 -10.31 6.25 3.66
N TYR A 49 -9.04 5.83 3.71
CA TYR A 49 -7.91 6.75 3.65
C TYR A 49 -6.70 6.13 2.96
N ILE A 50 -6.07 6.91 2.07
CA ILE A 50 -4.81 6.57 1.42
C ILE A 50 -3.84 7.72 1.72
N PRO A 51 -2.66 7.45 2.30
CA PRO A 51 -1.68 8.49 2.59
C PRO A 51 -1.16 9.12 1.30
N SER A 52 -0.85 10.42 1.35
CA SER A 52 -0.22 11.12 0.24
C SER A 52 1.14 10.51 -0.08
N SER A 53 1.41 10.31 -1.37
CA SER A 53 2.62 9.69 -1.90
C SER A 53 2.80 10.06 -3.36
N ASP A 54 4.04 10.07 -3.86
CA ASP A 54 4.32 10.37 -5.28
C ASP A 54 3.74 9.34 -6.25
N ALA A 55 3.57 8.09 -5.80
CA ALA A 55 2.96 7.02 -6.59
C ALA A 55 2.28 5.99 -5.68
N VAL A 56 1.17 5.42 -6.17
CA VAL A 56 0.44 4.34 -5.50
C VAL A 56 0.49 3.08 -6.35
N LEU A 57 0.86 1.96 -5.72
CA LEU A 57 0.83 0.64 -6.34
C LEU A 57 -0.30 -0.22 -5.75
N LEU A 58 -1.09 -0.83 -6.64
CA LEU A 58 -2.21 -1.71 -6.34
C LEU A 58 -1.92 -3.09 -6.95
N GLU A 59 -1.06 -3.86 -6.29
CA GLU A 59 -0.68 -5.20 -6.73
C GLU A 59 -1.77 -6.22 -6.31
N TRP A 60 -2.34 -6.95 -7.27
CA TRP A 60 -3.35 -7.99 -7.00
C TRP A 60 -4.56 -7.50 -6.15
N ILE A 61 -4.91 -6.21 -6.23
CA ILE A 61 -6.03 -5.63 -5.46
C ILE A 61 -7.32 -5.58 -6.26
N MET A 62 -7.29 -4.95 -7.44
CA MET A 62 -8.50 -4.54 -8.14
C MET A 62 -9.40 -5.70 -8.57
N HIS A 63 -8.85 -6.89 -8.81
CA HIS A 63 -9.65 -8.06 -9.21
C HIS A 63 -10.45 -8.70 -8.06
N ASN A 64 -10.27 -8.26 -6.81
CA ASN A 64 -11.00 -8.78 -5.65
C ASN A 64 -12.34 -8.07 -5.41
N TRP A 65 -12.59 -6.96 -6.11
CA TRP A 65 -13.65 -6.01 -5.79
C TRP A 65 -14.58 -5.80 -6.99
N SER A 66 -15.82 -5.37 -6.73
CA SER A 66 -16.74 -4.98 -7.79
C SER A 66 -16.25 -3.73 -8.53
N ASP A 67 -16.86 -3.42 -9.68
CA ASP A 67 -16.54 -2.21 -10.44
C ASP A 67 -16.78 -0.94 -9.60
N GLU A 68 -17.86 -0.89 -8.82
CA GLU A 68 -18.19 0.23 -7.93
C GLU A 68 -17.13 0.42 -6.84
N GLU A 69 -16.71 -0.67 -6.20
CA GLU A 69 -15.67 -0.68 -5.18
C GLU A 69 -14.31 -0.30 -5.77
N CYS A 70 -13.98 -0.81 -6.96
CA CYS A 70 -12.79 -0.41 -7.71
C CYS A 70 -12.76 1.10 -7.98
N VAL A 71 -13.88 1.67 -8.44
CA VAL A 71 -13.99 3.11 -8.67
C VAL A 71 -13.82 3.90 -7.37
N GLN A 72 -14.34 3.42 -6.25
CA GLN A 72 -14.14 4.05 -4.94
C GLN A 72 -12.67 4.04 -4.52
N ILE A 73 -11.98 2.90 -4.63
CA ILE A 73 -10.55 2.79 -4.33
C ILE A 73 -9.75 3.77 -5.20
N LEU A 74 -9.97 3.77 -6.52
CA LEU A 74 -9.25 4.66 -7.44
C LEU A 74 -9.54 6.15 -7.19
N LYS A 75 -10.77 6.51 -6.81
CA LYS A 75 -11.09 7.88 -6.38
C LYS A 75 -10.30 8.28 -5.14
N ASN A 76 -10.13 7.39 -4.17
CA ASN A 76 -9.31 7.68 -3.00
C ASN A 76 -7.83 7.83 -3.35
N VAL A 77 -7.31 7.03 -4.29
CA VAL A 77 -5.93 7.16 -4.78
C VAL A 77 -5.71 8.53 -5.42
N LYS A 78 -6.68 9.04 -6.18
CA LYS A 78 -6.58 10.32 -6.91
C LYS A 78 -6.76 11.57 -6.02
N LYS A 79 -7.15 11.44 -4.75
CA LYS A 79 -7.45 12.61 -3.89
C LYS A 79 -6.21 13.47 -3.56
N HIS A 80 -5.02 13.02 -3.91
CA HIS A 80 -3.73 13.64 -3.64
C HIS A 80 -2.87 13.66 -4.91
#